data_AF-A0A821K2S2-F1
#
_entry.id   AF-A0A821K2S2-F1
#
_cell.length_a   1.000
_cell.length_b   1.000
_cell.length_c   1.000
_cell.angle_alpha   90.00
_cell.angle_beta   90.00
_cell.angle_gamma   90.00
#
_symmetry.space_group_name_H-M   'P 1'
#
loop_
_entity.id
_entity.type
_entity.pdbx_description
1 polymer ?
#
loop_
_entity_poly.entity_id
_entity_poly.type
_entity_poly.pdbx_seq_one_letter_code
_entity_poly.pdbx_strand_id
1 'polypeptide(L)'
;MEGVELVRVSIVNHKLQSVYETLVKPHHKILDYNTRWSGITENQLKPCNITIEDVQKRLLKLFNDKTILIGHSLESDLKALKIVHNTVIDTSLVFPHPKGRPYKRALKTLMSEFLTKIIQENTDGHDSIEDASACMELMLWRVKQDLKSS
;
A
#
# COMPACT_ATOMS: atom_id res chain seq x y z
N MET A 1 15.17 8.97 17.49
CA MET A 1 15.20 9.46 16.10
C MET A 1 13.78 9.36 15.58
N GLU A 2 13.18 10.50 15.26
CA GLU A 2 11.84 10.56 14.69
C GLU A 2 11.91 9.97 13.26
N GLY A 3 11.04 8.99 12.97
CA GLY A 3 11.01 8.24 11.72
C GLY A 3 9.85 8.67 10.82
N VAL A 4 9.59 7.90 9.77
CA VAL A 4 8.42 8.13 8.90
C VAL A 4 7.13 7.80 9.68
N GLU A 5 6.15 8.69 9.61
CA GLU A 5 4.80 8.49 10.17
C GLU A 5 3.75 8.34 9.07
N LEU A 6 2.72 7.55 9.38
CA LEU A 6 1.59 7.30 8.48
C LEU A 6 0.70 8.56 8.40
N VAL A 7 0.39 8.98 7.17
CA VAL A 7 -0.51 10.13 6.91
C VAL A 7 -1.76 9.77 6.11
N ARG A 8 -1.76 8.61 5.43
CA ARG A 8 -2.89 8.11 4.64
C ARG A 8 -2.86 6.59 4.61
N VAL A 9 -4.04 5.98 4.64
CA VAL A 9 -4.23 4.54 4.46
C VAL A 9 -5.39 4.30 3.51
N SER A 10 -5.21 3.38 2.56
CA SER A 10 -6.25 2.96 1.63
C SER A 10 -6.28 1.43 1.56
N ILE A 11 -7.48 0.85 1.50
CA ILE A 11 -7.72 -0.58 1.39
C ILE A 11 -8.73 -0.81 0.29
N VAL A 12 -8.39 -1.74 -0.60
CA VAL A 12 -9.26 -2.21 -1.68
C VAL A 12 -9.59 -3.69 -1.47
N ASN A 13 -10.78 -4.10 -1.87
CA ASN A 13 -11.15 -5.52 -1.85
C ASN A 13 -10.72 -6.24 -3.14
N HIS A 14 -10.95 -7.56 -3.19
CA HIS A 14 -10.63 -8.40 -4.36
C HIS A 14 -11.41 -8.03 -5.65
N LYS A 15 -12.45 -7.20 -5.55
CA LYS A 15 -13.20 -6.65 -6.69
C LYS A 15 -12.67 -5.27 -7.12
N LEU A 16 -11.51 -4.85 -6.58
CA LEU A 16 -10.88 -3.55 -6.84
C LEU A 16 -11.72 -2.36 -6.37
N GLN A 17 -12.60 -2.58 -5.38
CA GLN A 17 -13.40 -1.50 -4.80
C GLN A 17 -12.72 -1.00 -3.53
N SER A 18 -12.58 0.32 -3.39
CA SER A 18 -12.14 0.94 -2.15
C SER A 18 -13.15 0.64 -1.03
N VAL A 19 -12.67 -0.01 0.04
CA VAL A 19 -13.48 -0.37 1.21
C VAL A 19 -13.15 0.49 2.43
N TYR A 20 -11.97 1.11 2.43
CA TYR A 20 -11.57 2.04 3.46
C TYR A 20 -10.49 2.97 2.93
N GLU A 21 -10.66 4.25 3.17
CA GLU A 21 -9.64 5.26 2.93
C GLU A 21 -9.74 6.32 4.00
N THR A 22 -8.60 6.74 4.54
CA THR A 22 -8.58 7.87 5.47
C THR A 22 -7.22 8.54 5.55
N LEU A 23 -7.24 9.81 5.94
CA LEU A 23 -6.05 10.53 6.40
C LEU A 23 -5.82 10.24 7.88
N VAL A 24 -4.56 10.24 8.28
CA VAL A 24 -4.14 9.98 9.65
C VAL A 24 -3.37 11.20 10.15
N LYS A 25 -3.75 11.70 11.31
CA LYS A 25 -3.04 12.78 11.99
C LYS A 25 -1.80 12.20 12.67
N PRO A 26 -0.58 12.62 12.27
CA PRO A 26 0.64 12.19 12.96
C PRO A 26 0.68 12.73 14.39
N HIS A 27 1.34 11.99 15.27
CA HIS A 27 1.49 12.40 16.67
C HIS A 27 2.50 13.53 16.82
N HIS A 28 3.56 13.51 16.01
CA HIS A 28 4.61 14.52 16.03
C HIS A 28 4.43 15.56 14.91
N LYS A 29 5.14 16.68 15.07
CA LYS A 29 5.17 17.73 14.05
C LYS A 29 5.85 17.18 12.79
N ILE A 30 5.14 17.29 11.66
CA ILE A 30 5.69 16.92 10.36
C ILE A 30 6.75 17.96 9.96
N LEU A 31 7.97 17.49 9.72
CA LEU A 31 9.07 18.31 9.20
C LEU A 31 9.03 18.39 7.66
N ASP A 32 8.66 17.29 7.01
CA ASP A 32 8.52 17.18 5.57
C ASP A 32 7.36 16.22 5.23
N TYR A 33 6.40 16.71 4.45
CA TYR A 33 5.22 15.94 4.01
C TYR A 33 5.55 14.95 2.89
N ASN A 34 6.73 15.06 2.28
CA ASN A 34 7.13 14.29 1.12
C ASN A 34 6.06 14.33 0.02
N THR A 35 5.45 15.50 -0.22
CA THR A 35 4.26 15.66 -1.09
C THR A 35 4.44 15.06 -2.48
N ARG A 36 5.65 15.13 -3.05
CA ARG A 36 5.99 14.48 -4.33
C ARG A 36 5.71 12.97 -4.36
N TRP A 37 5.69 12.33 -3.21
CA TRP A 37 5.46 10.89 -3.03
C TRP A 37 4.12 10.61 -2.36
N SER A 38 3.79 11.34 -1.28
CA SER A 38 2.59 11.11 -0.49
C SER A 38 1.33 11.70 -1.14
N GLY A 39 1.49 12.73 -1.96
CA GLY A 39 0.40 13.56 -2.48
C GLY A 39 -0.39 14.31 -1.41
N ILE A 40 0.17 14.41 -0.20
CA ILE A 40 -0.46 15.07 0.92
C ILE A 40 0.16 16.45 1.15
N THR A 41 -0.71 17.43 1.28
CA THR A 41 -0.39 18.81 1.66
C THR A 41 -0.78 19.07 3.11
N GLU A 42 -0.12 20.05 3.75
CA GLU A 42 -0.47 20.48 5.10
C GLU A 42 -1.96 20.85 5.24
N ASN A 43 -2.54 21.49 4.23
CA ASN A 43 -3.94 21.93 4.27
C ASN A 43 -4.93 20.76 4.26
N GLN A 44 -4.58 19.63 3.65
CA GLN A 44 -5.40 18.41 3.71
C GLN A 44 -5.31 17.73 5.08
N LEU A 45 -4.17 17.82 5.77
CA LEU A 45 -3.96 17.21 7.09
C LEU A 45 -4.46 18.07 8.25
N LYS A 46 -4.48 19.41 8.12
CA LYS A 46 -4.97 20.34 9.15
C LYS A 46 -6.35 19.96 9.74
N PRO A 47 -7.37 19.62 8.95
CA PRO A 47 -8.68 19.23 9.50
C PRO A 47 -8.72 17.78 10.00
N CYS A 48 -7.68 16.96 9.76
CA CYS A 48 -7.66 15.56 10.17
C CYS A 48 -7.50 15.44 11.68
N ASN A 49 -8.40 14.69 12.31
CA ASN A 49 -8.37 14.36 13.74
C ASN A 49 -8.29 12.86 14.02
N ILE A 50 -8.21 12.04 12.97
CA ILE A 50 -8.19 10.58 13.06
C ILE A 50 -6.78 10.15 13.45
N THR A 51 -6.67 9.42 14.56
CA THR A 51 -5.39 8.94 15.07
C THR A 51 -5.04 7.57 14.48
N ILE A 52 -3.78 7.16 14.59
CA ILE A 52 -3.36 5.80 14.21
C ILE A 52 -4.11 4.74 15.02
N GLU A 53 -4.45 5.00 16.28
CA GLU A 53 -5.20 4.10 17.14
C GLU A 53 -6.64 3.90 16.63
N ASP A 54 -7.27 4.95 16.09
CA ASP A 54 -8.59 4.87 15.47
C ASP A 54 -8.57 4.04 14.18
N VAL A 55 -7.53 4.25 13.37
CA VAL A 55 -7.28 3.45 12.16
C VAL A 55 -7.11 1.99 12.53
N GLN A 56 -6.24 1.66 13.48
CA GLN A 56 -6.01 0.29 13.94
C GLN A 56 -7.31 -0.40 14.39
N LYS A 57 -8.11 0.27 15.22
CA LYS A 57 -9.43 -0.26 15.65
C LYS A 57 -10.35 -0.51 14.47
N ARG A 58 -10.32 0.35 13.45
CA ARG A 58 -11.12 0.15 12.23
C ARG A 58 -10.60 -1.02 11.40
N LEU A 59 -9.29 -1.13 11.23
CA LEU A 59 -8.66 -2.22 10.47
C LEU A 59 -8.91 -3.59 11.10
N LEU A 60 -8.80 -3.71 12.42
CA LEU A 60 -9.10 -4.94 13.16
C LEU A 60 -10.57 -5.38 13.09
N LYS A 61 -11.48 -4.49 12.69
CA LYS A 61 -12.89 -4.83 12.38
C LYS A 61 -13.10 -5.22 10.92
N LEU A 62 -12.22 -4.76 10.03
CA LEU A 62 -12.30 -5.03 8.59
C LEU A 62 -11.69 -6.39 8.24
N PHE A 63 -10.63 -6.78 8.93
CA PHE A 63 -9.93 -8.03 8.69
C PHE A 63 -9.46 -8.70 9.98
N ASN A 64 -9.25 -10.01 9.90
CA ASN A 64 -8.74 -10.86 10.97
C ASN A 64 -7.43 -11.54 10.54
N ASP A 65 -6.86 -12.36 11.41
CA ASP A 65 -5.63 -13.12 11.21
C ASP A 65 -5.63 -14.02 9.97
N LYS A 66 -6.80 -14.50 9.53
CA LYS A 66 -6.96 -15.36 8.34
C LYS A 66 -7.10 -14.57 7.03
N THR A 67 -7.35 -13.27 7.12
CA THR A 67 -7.52 -12.43 5.94
C THR A 67 -6.18 -12.26 5.24
N ILE A 68 -6.12 -12.51 3.94
CA ILE A 68 -4.88 -12.33 3.19
C ILE A 68 -4.71 -10.85 2.84
N LEU A 69 -3.68 -10.20 3.37
CA LEU A 69 -3.31 -8.85 2.97
C LEU A 69 -2.38 -8.90 1.76
N ILE A 70 -2.68 -8.13 0.73
CA ILE A 70 -1.90 -8.06 -0.50
C ILE A 70 -1.40 -6.63 -0.69
N GLY A 71 -0.13 -6.48 -1.03
CA GLY A 71 0.49 -5.17 -1.27
C GLY A 71 1.91 -5.29 -1.82
N HIS A 72 2.66 -4.19 -1.82
CA HIS A 72 4.01 -4.14 -2.37
C HIS A 72 5.00 -3.56 -1.36
N SER A 73 5.93 -4.38 -0.86
CA SER A 73 6.79 -4.02 0.27
C SER A 73 6.02 -3.72 1.56
N LEU A 74 5.01 -4.55 1.86
CA LEU A 74 4.07 -4.38 2.97
C LEU A 74 4.72 -4.29 4.35
N GLU A 75 5.96 -4.76 4.51
CA GLU A 75 6.73 -4.60 5.74
C GLU A 75 6.77 -3.14 6.20
N SER A 76 7.01 -2.21 5.28
CA SER A 76 7.05 -0.77 5.60
C SER A 76 5.68 -0.25 6.02
N ASP A 77 4.62 -0.67 5.33
CA ASP A 77 3.25 -0.25 5.61
C ASP A 77 2.77 -0.78 6.97
N LEU A 78 3.02 -2.06 7.26
CA LEU A 78 2.65 -2.69 8.53
C LEU A 78 3.42 -2.10 9.71
N LYS A 79 4.70 -1.73 9.52
CA LYS A 79 5.48 -0.98 10.52
C LYS A 79 4.89 0.41 10.76
N ALA A 80 4.54 1.14 9.71
CA ALA A 80 3.91 2.46 9.83
C ALA A 80 2.54 2.40 10.52
N LEU A 81 1.76 1.36 10.24
CA LEU A 81 0.48 1.05 10.90
C LEU A 81 0.65 0.50 12.33
N LYS A 82 1.85 0.08 12.70
CA LYS A 82 2.15 -0.64 13.96
C LYS A 82 1.24 -1.87 14.15
N ILE A 83 0.98 -2.62 13.07
CA ILE A 83 0.18 -3.85 13.06
C ILE A 83 1.06 -5.03 12.70
N VAL A 84 0.91 -6.14 13.43
CA VAL A 84 1.51 -7.42 13.08
C VAL A 84 0.45 -8.28 12.42
N HIS A 85 0.71 -8.73 11.19
CA HIS A 85 -0.16 -9.62 10.44
C HIS A 85 0.65 -10.65 9.67
N ASN A 86 0.37 -11.94 9.87
CA ASN A 86 1.18 -13.03 9.32
C ASN A 86 0.70 -13.51 7.94
N THR A 87 -0.58 -13.31 7.63
CA THR A 87 -1.19 -13.82 6.40
C THR A 87 -1.08 -12.76 5.30
N VAL A 88 0.13 -12.63 4.73
CA VAL A 88 0.49 -11.56 3.79
C VAL A 88 1.02 -12.14 2.48
N ILE A 89 0.62 -11.54 1.36
CA ILE A 89 1.25 -11.71 0.05
C ILE A 89 1.90 -10.38 -0.33
N ASP A 90 3.24 -10.38 -0.37
CA ASP A 90 4.02 -9.23 -0.81
C ASP A 90 4.42 -9.41 -2.28
N THR A 91 3.86 -8.59 -3.17
CA THR A 91 4.15 -8.63 -4.61
C THR A 91 5.62 -8.37 -4.91
N SER A 92 6.36 -7.64 -4.08
CA SER A 92 7.81 -7.45 -4.25
C SER A 92 8.63 -8.73 -4.02
N LEU A 93 8.06 -9.70 -3.30
CA LEU A 93 8.64 -11.02 -3.09
C LEU A 93 8.15 -12.05 -4.12
N VAL A 94 6.88 -11.97 -4.51
CA VAL A 94 6.29 -12.83 -5.56
C VAL A 94 6.97 -12.59 -6.91
N PHE A 95 7.35 -11.34 -7.19
CA PHE A 95 8.06 -10.95 -8.40
C PHE A 95 9.49 -10.48 -8.06
N PRO A 96 10.42 -11.42 -7.80
CA PRO A 96 11.75 -11.08 -7.33
C PRO A 96 12.55 -10.33 -8.38
N HIS A 97 13.48 -9.50 -7.91
CA HIS A 97 14.42 -8.81 -8.79
C HIS A 97 15.46 -9.80 -9.37
N PRO A 98 15.82 -9.75 -10.66
CA PRO A 98 16.78 -10.68 -11.27
C PRO A 98 18.16 -10.70 -10.60
N LYS A 99 18.59 -9.55 -10.05
CA LYS A 99 19.85 -9.43 -9.29
C LYS A 99 19.78 -9.95 -7.85
N GLY A 100 18.64 -10.50 -7.42
CA GLY A 100 18.43 -10.95 -6.05
C GLY A 100 18.33 -9.81 -5.03
N ARG A 101 18.28 -10.19 -3.74
CA ARG A 101 18.23 -9.24 -2.61
C ARG A 101 19.52 -8.42 -2.51
N PRO A 102 19.47 -7.17 -2.01
CA PRO A 102 18.32 -6.47 -1.44
C PRO A 102 17.43 -5.75 -2.47
N TYR A 103 17.74 -5.86 -3.76
CA TYR A 103 17.00 -5.15 -4.81
C TYR A 103 15.56 -5.67 -4.93
N LYS A 104 14.62 -4.73 -5.05
CA LYS A 104 13.20 -5.00 -5.31
C LYS A 104 12.81 -4.34 -6.63
N ARG A 105 11.89 -4.97 -7.36
CA ARG A 105 11.30 -4.38 -8.58
C ARG A 105 10.24 -3.36 -8.16
N ALA A 106 10.20 -2.18 -8.77
CA ALA A 106 9.16 -1.21 -8.49
C ALA A 106 7.80 -1.69 -9.02
N LEU A 107 6.71 -1.40 -8.29
CA LEU A 107 5.35 -1.79 -8.68
C LEU A 107 5.00 -1.29 -10.09
N LYS A 108 5.31 -0.03 -10.42
CA LYS A 108 5.09 0.53 -11.78
C LYS A 108 5.75 -0.29 -12.89
N THR A 109 6.94 -0.84 -12.64
CA THR A 109 7.65 -1.68 -13.60
C THR A 109 6.96 -3.03 -13.76
N LEU A 110 6.47 -3.62 -12.66
CA LEU A 110 5.70 -4.86 -12.70
C LEU A 110 4.39 -4.69 -13.47
N MET A 111 3.66 -3.62 -13.20
CA MET A 111 2.40 -3.31 -13.90
C MET A 111 2.60 -3.12 -15.40
N SER A 112 3.67 -2.40 -15.78
CA SER A 112 4.00 -2.20 -17.20
C SER A 112 4.39 -3.50 -17.89
N GLU A 113 5.21 -4.34 -17.25
CA GLU A 113 5.70 -5.59 -17.84
C GLU A 113 4.63 -6.67 -17.98
N PHE A 114 3.83 -6.91 -16.93
CA PHE A 114 2.91 -8.04 -16.87
C PHE A 114 1.49 -7.72 -17.35
N LEU A 115 1.07 -6.46 -17.19
CA LEU A 115 -0.29 -6.02 -17.48
C LEU A 115 -0.36 -4.95 -18.57
N THR A 116 0.78 -4.47 -19.07
CA THR A 116 0.86 -3.36 -20.04
C THR A 116 0.11 -2.11 -19.54
N LYS A 117 0.10 -1.90 -18.22
CA LYS A 117 -0.53 -0.76 -17.55
C LYS A 117 0.53 0.19 -17.01
N ILE A 118 0.32 1.48 -17.25
CA ILE A 118 1.12 2.54 -16.64
C ILE A 118 0.33 3.05 -15.43
N ILE A 119 1.01 3.19 -14.29
CA ILE A 119 0.47 3.70 -13.03
C ILE A 119 1.43 4.76 -12.50
N GLN A 120 1.00 5.54 -11.50
CA GLN A 120 1.86 6.52 -10.82
C GLN A 120 2.44 7.60 -11.75
N GLU A 121 1.70 8.02 -12.79
CA GLU A 121 2.14 9.06 -13.73
C GLU A 121 2.05 10.48 -13.17
N ASN A 122 1.26 10.68 -12.11
CA ASN A 122 1.06 12.00 -11.52
C ASN A 122 2.33 12.50 -10.81
N THR A 123 2.68 13.75 -11.07
CA THR A 123 3.80 14.45 -10.38
C THR A 123 3.43 14.90 -8.97
N ASP A 124 2.14 14.92 -8.65
CA ASP A 124 1.59 15.43 -7.40
C ASP A 124 1.53 14.38 -6.29
N GLY A 125 2.28 13.28 -6.43
CA GLY A 125 2.28 12.16 -5.49
C GLY A 125 1.54 10.94 -5.98
N HIS A 126 1.77 9.81 -5.30
CA HIS A 126 1.11 8.56 -5.61
C HIS A 126 -0.32 8.54 -5.05
N ASP A 127 -1.22 7.86 -5.75
CA ASP A 127 -2.54 7.52 -5.24
C ASP A 127 -2.47 6.14 -4.58
N SER A 128 -2.70 6.09 -3.26
CA SER A 128 -2.63 4.83 -2.53
C SER A 128 -3.75 3.85 -2.90
N ILE A 129 -4.88 4.33 -3.46
CA ILE A 129 -5.91 3.46 -4.01
C ILE A 129 -5.43 2.83 -5.33
N GLU A 130 -4.78 3.60 -6.20
CA GLU A 130 -4.19 3.10 -7.44
C GLU A 130 -3.16 2.01 -7.13
N ASP A 131 -2.26 2.27 -6.18
CA ASP A 131 -1.22 1.32 -5.78
C ASP A 131 -1.81 0.03 -5.18
N ALA A 132 -2.82 0.15 -4.30
CA ALA A 132 -3.48 -1.01 -3.71
C ALA A 132 -4.23 -1.84 -4.76
N SER A 133 -4.91 -1.17 -5.70
CA SER A 133 -5.62 -1.82 -6.81
C SER A 133 -4.64 -2.52 -7.74
N ALA A 134 -3.53 -1.87 -8.10
CA ALA A 134 -2.47 -2.45 -8.92
C ALA A 134 -1.89 -3.73 -8.30
N CYS A 135 -1.64 -3.74 -6.99
CA CYS A 135 -1.19 -4.95 -6.29
C CYS A 135 -2.19 -6.10 -6.41
N MET A 136 -3.48 -5.81 -6.21
CA MET A 136 -4.54 -6.80 -6.33
C MET A 136 -4.67 -7.33 -7.76
N GLU A 137 -4.67 -6.45 -8.76
CA GLU A 137 -4.71 -6.82 -10.18
C GLU A 137 -3.55 -7.72 -10.58
N LEU A 138 -2.33 -7.37 -10.16
CA LEU A 138 -1.12 -8.13 -10.45
C LEU A 138 -1.20 -9.55 -9.87
N MET A 139 -1.71 -9.71 -8.66
CA MET A 139 -1.91 -11.03 -8.06
C MET A 139 -3.04 -11.82 -8.72
N LEU A 140 -4.17 -11.19 -9.05
CA LEU A 140 -5.25 -11.85 -9.79
C LEU A 140 -4.78 -12.32 -11.16
N TRP A 141 -3.94 -11.53 -11.85
CA TRP A 141 -3.30 -11.95 -13.09
C TRP A 141 -2.40 -13.15 -12.87
N ARG A 142 -1.53 -13.13 -11.84
CA ARG A 142 -0.60 -14.23 -11.52
C ARG A 142 -1.35 -15.55 -11.32
N VAL A 143 -2.41 -15.54 -10.49
CA VAL A 143 -3.25 -16.71 -10.23
C VAL A 143 -3.89 -17.23 -11.51
N LYS A 144 -4.41 -16.35 -12.37
CA LYS A 144 -4.98 -16.75 -13.67
C LYS A 144 -3.94 -17.41 -14.58
N GLN A 145 -2.68 -16.99 -14.54
CA GLN A 145 -1.62 -17.65 -15.32
C GLN A 145 -1.29 -19.03 -14.74
N ASP A 146 -1.15 -19.14 -13.42
CA ASP A 146 -0.86 -20.42 -12.76
C ASP A 146 -1.94 -21.48 -13.04
N LEU A 147 -3.21 -21.06 -13.04
CA LEU A 147 -4.34 -21.95 -13.37
C LEU A 147 -4.38 -22.39 -14.84
N LYS A 148 -3.78 -21.63 -15.77
CA LYS A 148 -3.66 -22.06 -17.18
C LYS A 148 -2.51 -23.02 -17.41
N SER A 149 -1.51 -22.97 -16.53
CA SER A 149 -0.31 -23.82 -16.58
C SER A 149 -0.46 -25.09 -15.74
N SER A 150 -1.60 -25.28 -15.07
CA SER A 150 -1.96 -26.47 -14.29
C SER A 150 -2.92 -27.35 -15.07
#